data_AF-A0AAV0NWE3-F1
#
_entry.id   AF-A0AAV0NWE3-F1
#
_cell.length_a   1.000
_cell.length_b   1.000
_cell.length_c   1.000
_cell.angle_alpha   90.00
_cell.angle_beta   90.00
_cell.angle_gamma   90.00
#
_symmetry.space_group_name_H-M   'P 1'
#
loop_
_entity.id
_entity.type
_entity.pdbx_description
1 polymer ?
#
loop_
_entity_poly.entity_id
_entity_poly.type
_entity_poly.pdbx_seq_one_letter_code
_entity_poly.pdbx_strand_id
1 'polypeptide(L)'
;ASWWLTTARYRGGPCNLLVGRQLVDDKCSLGKRLSSAQLAALASRAGHGKNQINVVLTSADVAVDGFCSRCGTHGSGSAKSGGKFAYAWVGNAVSQCPGQCAWPFHQPNHISFVVGPAVLQSIFLRREVNIQLMASLVRLFGF
;
A
#
# COMPACT_ATOMS: atom_id res chain seq x y z
N ALA A 1 -13.15 12.51 9.72
CA ALA A 1 -11.89 12.80 9.01
C ALA A 1 -12.20 13.26 7.59
N SER A 2 -11.83 14.50 7.21
CA SER A 2 -12.14 15.08 5.89
C SER A 2 -11.41 14.42 4.72
N TRP A 3 -10.31 13.72 5.00
CA TRP A 3 -9.52 12.98 3.99
C TRP A 3 -10.36 11.98 3.18
N TRP A 4 -11.23 11.20 3.83
CA TRP A 4 -12.07 10.20 3.16
C TRP A 4 -13.20 10.80 2.34
N LEU A 5 -13.55 12.08 2.54
CA LEU A 5 -14.61 12.74 1.75
C LEU A 5 -14.29 12.78 0.25
N THR A 6 -13.00 12.75 -0.09
CA THR A 6 -12.53 12.65 -1.48
C THR A 6 -13.01 11.37 -2.14
N THR A 7 -13.16 10.26 -1.39
CA THR A 7 -13.59 8.99 -1.99
C THR A 7 -15.06 9.03 -2.42
N ALA A 8 -15.89 9.84 -1.76
CA ALA A 8 -17.29 10.07 -2.15
C ALA A 8 -17.44 10.79 -3.52
N ARG A 9 -16.36 11.36 -4.06
CA ARG A 9 -16.33 11.94 -5.42
C ARG A 9 -16.09 10.90 -6.50
N TYR A 10 -15.58 9.71 -6.15
CA TYR A 10 -15.52 8.61 -7.11
C TYR A 10 -16.94 8.12 -7.36
N ARG A 11 -17.43 8.30 -8.59
CA ARG A 11 -18.70 7.71 -9.06
C ARG A 11 -18.50 6.19 -9.17
N GLY A 12 -18.74 5.48 -8.07
CA GLY A 12 -18.65 4.03 -8.02
C GLY A 12 -19.91 3.34 -8.54
N GLY A 13 -19.72 2.15 -9.10
CA GLY A 13 -20.71 1.08 -9.21
C GLY A 13 -20.12 -0.20 -8.59
N PRO A 14 -20.89 -1.30 -8.44
CA PRO A 14 -20.35 -2.55 -7.90
C PRO A 14 -19.12 -2.98 -8.70
N CYS A 15 -17.97 -3.06 -8.02
CA CYS A 15 -16.70 -3.48 -8.60
C CYS A 15 -16.33 -4.83 -7.98
N ASN A 16 -16.41 -5.89 -8.78
CA ASN A 16 -15.94 -7.21 -8.38
C ASN A 16 -14.43 -7.27 -8.62
N LEU A 17 -13.66 -7.12 -7.55
CA LEU A 17 -12.22 -7.30 -7.58
C LEU A 17 -11.90 -8.77 -7.36
N LEU A 18 -11.25 -9.39 -8.35
CA LEU A 18 -10.72 -10.73 -8.24
C LEU A 18 -9.20 -10.65 -8.16
N VAL A 19 -8.62 -11.35 -7.18
CA VAL A 19 -7.17 -11.46 -7.10
C VAL A 19 -6.71 -12.41 -8.20
N GLY A 20 -5.93 -11.86 -9.14
CA GLY A 20 -5.36 -12.62 -10.23
C GLY A 20 -4.08 -13.36 -9.83
N ARG A 21 -3.16 -13.50 -10.78
CA ARG A 21 -1.86 -14.15 -10.58
C ARG A 21 -1.06 -13.45 -9.49
N GLN A 22 -0.65 -14.19 -8.46
CA GLN A 22 0.24 -13.72 -7.41
C GLN A 22 1.65 -14.25 -7.66
N LEU A 23 2.64 -13.38 -7.51
CA LEU A 23 4.05 -13.71 -7.67
C LEU A 23 4.78 -13.28 -6.40
N VAL A 24 5.53 -14.20 -5.81
CA VAL A 24 6.41 -13.93 -4.67
C VAL A 24 7.85 -14.03 -5.15
N ASP A 25 8.66 -13.02 -4.81
CA ASP A 25 10.08 -12.94 -5.18
C ASP A 25 10.93 -12.91 -3.90
N ASP A 26 11.02 -14.05 -3.21
CA ASP A 26 11.74 -14.19 -1.93
C ASP A 26 13.23 -13.84 -2.04
N LYS A 27 13.81 -14.05 -3.23
CA LYS A 27 15.23 -13.78 -3.49
C LYS A 27 15.50 -12.30 -3.78
N CYS A 28 14.46 -11.47 -3.89
CA CYS A 28 14.56 -10.09 -4.36
C CYS A 28 15.40 -10.03 -5.65
N SER A 29 14.94 -10.68 -6.72
CA SER A 29 15.71 -10.94 -7.94
C SER A 29 16.36 -9.72 -8.63
N LEU A 30 15.89 -8.51 -8.35
CA LEU A 30 16.45 -7.25 -8.84
C LEU A 30 17.28 -6.49 -7.79
N GLY A 31 17.61 -7.14 -6.68
CA GLY A 31 18.28 -6.57 -5.51
C GLY A 31 17.30 -5.94 -4.51
N LYS A 32 17.88 -5.45 -3.40
CA LYS A 32 17.14 -4.77 -2.31
C LYS A 32 17.05 -3.26 -2.48
N ARG A 33 17.47 -2.72 -3.63
CA ARG A 33 17.37 -1.30 -3.99
C ARG A 33 16.73 -1.21 -5.36
N LEU A 34 15.54 -0.64 -5.43
CA LEU A 34 14.75 -0.59 -6.65
C LEU A 34 14.52 0.84 -7.11
N SER A 35 14.75 1.06 -8.40
CA SER A 35 14.32 2.23 -9.15
C SER A 35 12.88 2.08 -9.64
N SER A 36 12.26 3.19 -10.06
CA SER A 36 10.92 3.19 -10.67
C SER A 36 10.84 2.31 -11.92
N ALA A 37 11.92 2.23 -12.71
CA ALA A 37 11.98 1.34 -13.88
C ALA A 37 11.96 -0.14 -13.48
N GLN A 38 12.66 -0.50 -12.40
CA GLN A 38 12.64 -1.87 -11.86
C GLN A 38 11.25 -2.23 -11.28
N LEU A 39 10.53 -1.28 -10.68
CA LEU A 39 9.13 -1.51 -10.26
C LEU A 39 8.23 -1.85 -11.45
N ALA A 40 8.33 -1.11 -12.55
CA ALA A 40 7.60 -1.42 -13.78
C ALA A 40 7.99 -2.80 -14.34
N ALA A 41 9.28 -3.14 -14.30
CA ALA A 41 9.77 -4.45 -14.72
C ALA A 41 9.21 -5.59 -13.86
N LEU A 42 9.17 -5.44 -12.53
CA LEU A 42 8.53 -6.39 -11.61
C LEU A 42 7.03 -6.53 -11.90
N ALA A 43 6.33 -5.41 -12.05
CA ALA A 43 4.90 -5.39 -12.35
C ALA A 43 4.58 -6.12 -13.68
N SER A 44 5.44 -5.97 -14.69
CA SER A 44 5.23 -6.63 -16.00
C SER A 44 5.21 -8.16 -15.93
N ARG A 45 5.83 -8.77 -14.90
CA ARG A 45 5.91 -10.24 -14.75
C ARG A 45 4.56 -10.88 -14.45
N ALA A 46 3.65 -10.14 -13.82
CA ALA A 46 2.30 -10.62 -13.54
C ALA A 46 1.47 -10.80 -14.83
N GLY A 47 1.86 -10.10 -15.90
CA GLY A 47 1.21 -10.13 -17.20
C GLY A 47 0.52 -8.82 -17.54
N HIS A 48 -0.31 -8.87 -18.57
CA HIS A 48 -1.12 -7.75 -19.04
C HIS A 48 -2.47 -8.27 -19.51
N GLY A 49 -3.51 -7.46 -19.41
CA GLY A 49 -4.86 -7.85 -19.81
C GLY A 49 -5.88 -6.73 -19.64
N LYS A 50 -7.06 -6.94 -20.21
CA LYS A 50 -8.17 -5.99 -20.09
C LYS A 50 -8.66 -5.96 -18.65
N ASN A 51 -8.85 -4.76 -18.10
CA ASN A 51 -9.34 -4.53 -16.74
C ASN A 51 -8.46 -5.16 -15.64
N GLN A 52 -7.14 -5.18 -15.85
CA GLN A 52 -6.16 -5.70 -14.88
C GLN A 52 -5.21 -4.60 -14.42
N ILE A 53 -4.84 -4.64 -13.15
CA ILE A 53 -3.84 -3.75 -12.54
C ILE A 53 -2.87 -4.65 -11.76
N ASN A 54 -1.58 -4.47 -12.02
CA ASN A 54 -0.54 -5.20 -11.31
C ASN A 54 -0.13 -4.41 -10.07
N VAL A 55 -0.14 -5.03 -8.89
CA VAL A 55 0.27 -4.37 -7.65
C VAL A 55 1.58 -4.98 -7.16
N VAL A 56 2.61 -4.14 -6.99
CA VAL A 56 3.90 -4.53 -6.43
C VAL A 56 3.97 -4.10 -4.98
N LEU A 57 4.15 -5.06 -4.08
CA LEU A 57 4.34 -4.83 -2.65
C LEU A 57 5.77 -5.22 -2.30
N THR A 58 6.55 -4.31 -1.73
CA THR A 58 7.95 -4.59 -1.36
C THR A 58 8.06 -4.99 0.11
N SER A 59 9.03 -5.86 0.41
CA SER A 59 9.34 -6.27 1.78
C SER A 59 9.92 -5.13 2.62
N ALA A 60 10.03 -5.36 3.93
CA ALA A 60 10.56 -4.40 4.90
C ALA A 60 12.00 -3.95 4.60
N ASP A 61 12.80 -4.85 4.04
CA ASP A 61 14.23 -4.68 3.78
C ASP A 61 14.57 -4.26 2.33
N VAL A 62 13.57 -3.94 1.51
CA VAL A 62 13.74 -3.43 0.15
C VAL A 62 13.54 -1.91 0.13
N ALA A 63 14.59 -1.19 -0.24
CA ALA A 63 14.58 0.26 -0.43
C ALA A 63 14.14 0.62 -1.86
N VAL A 64 13.33 1.67 -1.99
CA VAL A 64 12.88 2.20 -3.28
C VAL A 64 13.20 3.68 -3.39
N ASP A 65 13.64 4.14 -4.55
CA ASP A 65 14.03 5.53 -4.76
C ASP A 65 12.88 6.51 -4.44
N GLY A 66 13.14 7.46 -3.55
CA GLY A 66 12.16 8.46 -3.11
C GLY A 66 11.08 7.92 -2.17
N PHE A 67 11.20 6.68 -1.68
CA PHE A 67 10.31 6.19 -0.63
C PHE A 67 10.42 7.07 0.63
N CYS A 68 9.30 7.21 1.35
CA CYS A 68 9.09 8.14 2.47
C CYS A 68 8.89 9.61 2.08
N SER A 69 9.42 10.09 0.95
CA SER A 69 8.86 11.30 0.30
C SER A 69 7.54 11.00 -0.43
N ARG A 70 7.32 9.72 -0.76
CA ARG A 70 6.07 9.14 -1.23
C ARG A 70 5.91 7.73 -0.64
N CYS A 71 4.68 7.30 -0.41
CA CYS A 71 4.38 5.99 0.18
C CYS A 71 4.08 4.90 -0.86
N GLY A 72 3.88 5.33 -2.11
CA GLY A 72 3.56 4.49 -3.23
C GLY A 72 3.69 5.27 -4.55
N THR A 73 3.40 4.61 -5.66
CA THR A 73 3.24 5.25 -6.97
C THR A 73 2.34 4.39 -7.85
N HIS A 74 1.91 4.94 -8.96
CA HIS A 74 1.24 4.19 -10.02
C HIS A 74 1.81 4.63 -11.35
N GLY A 75 1.69 3.78 -12.36
CA GLY A 75 2.16 4.05 -13.69
C GLY A 75 1.63 3.05 -14.69
N SER A 76 2.12 3.15 -15.91
CA SER A 76 1.84 2.19 -16.98
C SER A 76 3.13 1.79 -17.68
N GLY A 77 3.08 0.65 -18.37
CA GLY A 77 4.22 0.14 -19.11
C GLY A 77 3.79 -0.79 -20.24
N SER A 78 4.78 -1.23 -21.01
CA SER A 78 4.61 -2.21 -22.07
C SER A 78 5.35 -3.48 -21.70
N ALA A 79 4.63 -4.60 -21.68
CA ALA A 79 5.21 -5.93 -21.48
C ALA A 79 6.02 -6.32 -22.72
N LYS A 80 7.07 -7.13 -22.52
CA LYS A 80 7.91 -7.66 -23.62
C LYS A 80 7.10 -8.42 -24.67
N SER A 81 5.99 -9.03 -24.26
CA SER A 81 5.05 -9.74 -25.13
C SER A 81 4.11 -8.82 -25.93
N GLY A 82 4.33 -7.50 -25.91
CA GLY A 82 3.62 -6.53 -26.78
C GLY A 82 2.36 -5.89 -26.20
N GLY A 83 2.01 -6.14 -24.93
CA GLY A 83 0.79 -5.60 -24.33
C GLY A 83 1.03 -4.51 -23.28
N LYS A 84 0.10 -3.56 -23.16
CA LYS A 84 0.15 -2.49 -22.14
C LYS A 84 -0.43 -2.98 -20.82
N PHE A 85 0.16 -2.54 -19.72
CA PHE A 85 -0.35 -2.81 -18.37
C PHE A 85 -0.32 -1.54 -17.51
N ALA A 86 -1.25 -1.46 -16.58
CA ALA A 86 -1.22 -0.49 -15.49
C ALA A 86 -0.67 -1.17 -14.24
N TYR A 87 0.07 -0.41 -13.43
CA TYR A 87 0.58 -0.93 -12.17
C TYR A 87 0.54 0.11 -11.06
N ALA A 88 0.51 -0.39 -9.83
CA ALA A 88 0.72 0.37 -8.62
C ALA A 88 1.83 -0.27 -7.79
N TRP A 89 2.53 0.53 -7.01
CA TRP A 89 3.49 0.07 -6.02
C TRP A 89 3.20 0.72 -4.67
N VAL A 90 3.37 -0.07 -3.61
CA VAL A 90 3.31 0.38 -2.22
C VAL A 90 4.54 -0.17 -1.49
N GLY A 91 5.27 0.72 -0.82
CA GLY A 91 6.43 0.35 -0.01
C GLY A 91 6.04 -0.11 1.41
N ASN A 92 6.95 -0.78 2.10
CA ASN A 92 6.71 -1.18 3.49
C ASN A 92 6.92 0.00 4.45
N ALA A 93 5.82 0.64 4.83
CA ALA A 93 5.85 1.82 5.69
C ALA A 93 6.26 1.52 7.14
N VAL A 94 5.99 0.31 7.64
CA VAL A 94 6.18 -0.05 9.06
C VAL A 94 7.66 0.03 9.46
N SER A 95 8.56 -0.45 8.62
CA SER A 95 9.99 -0.52 8.96
C SER A 95 10.79 0.71 8.55
N GLN A 96 10.39 1.44 7.51
CA GLN A 96 11.23 2.50 6.91
C GLN A 96 10.79 3.92 7.27
N CYS A 97 9.48 4.20 7.36
CA CYS A 97 8.96 5.53 7.70
C CYS A 97 7.54 5.47 8.28
N PRO A 98 7.39 4.85 9.46
CA PRO A 98 6.07 4.58 10.01
C PRO A 98 5.32 5.88 10.36
N GLY A 99 6.02 6.91 10.84
CA GLY A 99 5.42 8.23 11.11
C GLY A 99 5.03 9.08 9.89
N GLN A 100 5.25 8.61 8.66
CA GLN A 100 4.84 9.32 7.44
C GLN A 100 3.84 8.52 6.62
N CYS A 101 4.13 7.24 6.39
CA CYS A 101 3.36 6.40 5.47
C CYS A 101 2.43 5.39 6.15
N ALA A 102 2.47 5.26 7.48
CA ALA A 102 1.61 4.35 8.24
C ALA A 102 0.58 5.09 9.11
N TRP A 103 0.34 6.38 8.90
CA TRP A 103 -0.74 7.09 9.59
C TRP A 103 -2.11 6.50 9.18
N PRO A 104 -3.09 6.30 10.09
CA PRO A 104 -3.11 6.62 11.53
C PRO A 104 -2.55 5.50 12.43
N PHE A 105 -2.04 4.41 11.87
CA PHE A 105 -1.55 3.23 12.58
C PHE A 105 -0.18 3.43 13.26
N HIS A 106 0.49 4.56 13.00
CA HIS A 106 1.68 4.98 13.73
C HIS A 106 1.67 6.49 13.97
N GLN A 107 2.15 6.92 15.14
CA GLN A 107 2.26 8.34 15.47
C GLN A 107 3.26 9.03 14.53
N PRO A 108 2.94 10.22 14.00
CA PRO A 108 3.88 10.96 13.17
C PRO A 108 5.10 11.44 13.95
N ASN A 109 6.29 11.28 13.36
CA ASN A 109 7.56 11.62 14.03
C ASN A 109 7.76 13.13 14.28
N HIS A 110 6.98 14.00 13.61
CA HIS A 110 7.14 15.47 13.64
C HIS A 110 5.91 16.24 14.10
N ILE A 111 4.88 15.58 14.65
CA ILE A 111 3.78 16.32 15.28
C ILE A 111 4.15 16.53 16.74
N SER A 112 4.83 17.64 17.01
CA SER A 112 4.80 18.23 18.35
C SER A 112 3.34 18.62 18.62
N PHE A 113 2.84 18.04 19.68
CA PHE A 113 1.45 17.97 20.12
C PHE A 113 0.82 19.37 20.27
N VAL A 114 -0.08 19.76 19.37
CA VAL A 114 -1.12 20.77 19.65
C VAL A 114 -2.48 20.25 19.20
N VAL A 115 -2.86 19.06 19.67
CA VAL A 115 -4.28 18.65 19.75
C VAL A 115 -4.43 17.94 21.10
N GLY A 116 -5.26 18.53 21.97
CA GLY A 116 -5.33 18.23 23.40
C GLY A 116 -5.67 16.77 23.78
N PRO A 117 -5.50 16.43 25.06
CA PRO A 117 -5.51 15.05 25.53
C PRO A 117 -6.94 14.51 25.59
N ALA A 118 -7.22 13.44 24.87
CA ALA A 118 -8.35 12.57 25.19
C ALA A 118 -8.24 11.18 24.54
N VAL A 119 -7.80 10.22 25.37
CA VAL A 119 -8.37 8.87 25.45
C VAL A 119 -8.08 7.89 24.31
N LEU A 120 -7.00 7.09 24.44
CA LEU A 120 -7.03 5.61 24.56
C LEU A 120 -5.63 5.04 24.30
N GLN A 121 -4.84 4.93 25.37
CA GLN A 121 -3.53 4.28 25.36
C GLN A 121 -3.59 2.82 25.85
N SER A 122 -4.75 2.15 25.77
CA SER A 122 -4.98 0.89 26.50
C SER A 122 -5.35 -0.35 25.68
N ILE A 123 -5.37 -0.29 24.34
CA ILE A 123 -5.70 -1.48 23.52
C ILE A 123 -4.79 -1.53 22.30
N PHE A 124 -3.64 -2.23 22.40
CA PHE A 124 -3.12 -3.17 21.37
C PHE A 124 -1.71 -3.69 21.69
N LEU A 125 -1.47 -4.15 22.92
CA LEU A 125 -0.49 -5.21 23.17
C LEU A 125 -1.15 -6.56 22.88
N ARG A 126 -1.44 -6.86 21.61
CA ARG A 126 -1.63 -8.25 21.17
C ARG A 126 -1.10 -8.36 19.74
N ARG A 127 0.08 -8.96 19.66
CA ARG A 127 0.59 -9.61 18.45
C ARG A 127 -0.47 -10.61 17.99
N GLU A 128 -1.22 -10.26 16.96
CA GLU A 128 -1.74 -11.13 15.91
C GLU A 128 -2.62 -10.29 14.97
N VAL A 129 -2.07 -9.95 13.80
CA VAL A 129 -2.81 -9.25 12.75
C VAL A 129 -3.67 -10.30 12.04
N ASN A 130 -4.83 -10.60 12.61
CA ASN A 130 -5.86 -11.39 11.93
C ASN A 130 -6.73 -10.44 11.10
N ILE A 131 -6.68 -10.58 9.77
CA ILE A 131 -7.47 -9.79 8.80
C ILE A 131 -8.97 -9.79 9.13
N GLN A 132 -9.48 -10.83 9.78
CA GLN A 132 -10.88 -10.93 10.18
C GLN A 132 -11.27 -9.90 11.26
N LEU A 133 -10.34 -9.51 12.14
CA LEU A 133 -10.61 -8.60 13.25
C LEU A 133 -10.74 -7.14 12.78
N MET A 134 -10.02 -6.78 11.72
CA MET A 134 -10.10 -5.44 11.10
C MET A 134 -11.50 -5.19 10.50
N ALA A 135 -12.13 -6.22 9.92
CA ALA A 135 -13.49 -6.10 9.36
C ALA A 135 -14.57 -5.95 10.44
N SER A 136 -14.42 -6.59 11.60
CA SER A 136 -15.38 -6.48 12.71
C SER A 136 -15.33 -5.13 13.41
N LEU A 137 -14.15 -4.50 13.51
CA LEU A 137 -14.01 -3.16 14.11
C LEU A 137 -14.63 -2.05 13.25
N VAL A 138 -14.59 -2.18 11.92
CA VAL A 138 -15.28 -1.24 11.02
C VAL A 138 -16.81 -1.29 11.21
N ARG A 139 -17.38 -2.47 11.47
CA ARG A 139 -18.82 -2.62 11.74
C ARG A 139 -19.26 -2.08 13.10
N LEU A 140 -18.43 -2.18 14.14
CA LEU A 140 -18.78 -1.74 15.50
C LEU A 140 -18.67 -0.23 15.70
N PHE A 141 -17.81 0.44 14.94
CA PHE A 141 -17.61 1.88 15.05
C PHE A 141 -18.30 2.72 13.96
N GLY A 142 -19.12 2.09 13.12
CA GLY A 142 -19.99 2.82 12.17
C GLY A 142 -19.24 3.80 11.28
N PHE A 143 -18.16 3.34 10.65
CA PHE A 143 -17.49 4.04 9.55
C PHE A 143 -18.03 3.55 8.21
#